data_AF-A0A420EEL0-F1
#
_entry.id   AF-A0A420EEL0-F1
#
_cell.length_a   1.000
_cell.length_b   1.000
_cell.length_c   1.000
_cell.angle_alpha   90.00
_cell.angle_beta   90.00
_cell.angle_gamma   90.00
#
_symmetry.space_group_name_H-M   'P 1'
#
loop_
_entity.id
_entity.type
_entity.pdbx_description
1 polymer ?
#
loop_
_entity_poly.entity_id
_entity_poly.type
_entity_poly.pdbx_seq_one_letter_code
_entity_poly.pdbx_strand_id
1 'polypeptide(L)'
;MHDTGYPFDTANRAYQRFLSLASDHFEVLSWDDATTGRPTLITLTDIGSRDTFSLALLDSVEDRAPHALLAVTTTAALSLHGPIAGRAATADYAPKLAMRDPDIVATTPVALHDPTQARISDDEWTGVPPDIAQVARTTTIDAPRVALALLDRDRARLAVVGPFATLDTADAWQPEAHGQPPTDRLLLPMHAPDSTY
;
A
#
# COMPACT_ATOMS: atom_id res chain seq x y z
N MET A 1 12.59 11.40 3.26
CA MET A 1 12.77 12.00 1.92
C MET A 1 11.50 11.67 1.15
N HIS A 2 10.56 12.61 1.04
CA HIS A 2 9.21 12.33 0.54
C HIS A 2 9.23 12.10 -0.97
N ASP A 3 8.60 11.01 -1.40
CA ASP A 3 8.50 10.55 -2.78
C ASP A 3 7.57 11.48 -3.59
N THR A 4 8.15 12.18 -4.57
CA THR A 4 7.53 13.26 -5.35
C THR A 4 7.32 12.80 -6.79
N GLY A 5 6.52 11.76 -6.99
CA GLY A 5 6.18 11.29 -8.34
C GLY A 5 5.27 12.26 -9.08
N TYR A 6 4.06 12.50 -8.56
CA TYR A 6 3.05 13.36 -9.18
C TYR A 6 2.07 13.90 -8.12
N PRO A 7 2.44 14.96 -7.36
CA PRO A 7 1.52 15.59 -6.42
C PRO A 7 0.31 16.19 -7.16
N PHE A 8 -0.83 16.34 -6.47
CA PHE A 8 -1.92 17.17 -6.99
C PHE A 8 -1.37 18.55 -7.35
N ASP A 9 -1.26 18.79 -8.65
CA ASP A 9 -0.61 19.97 -9.18
C ASP A 9 -1.66 21.09 -9.24
N THR A 10 -1.63 21.98 -8.25
CA THR A 10 -2.48 23.17 -8.26
C THR A 10 -2.13 24.11 -9.42
N ALA A 11 -0.98 23.98 -10.07
CA ALA A 11 -0.66 24.70 -11.30
C ALA A 11 -1.20 24.00 -12.56
N ASN A 12 -1.80 22.81 -12.44
CA ASN A 12 -2.35 22.09 -13.58
C ASN A 12 -3.43 22.93 -14.28
N ARG A 13 -3.34 22.99 -15.61
CA ARG A 13 -4.22 23.80 -16.46
C ARG A 13 -5.70 23.48 -16.28
N ALA A 14 -6.08 22.23 -16.04
CA ALA A 14 -7.48 21.86 -15.83
C ALA A 14 -8.01 22.40 -14.49
N TYR A 15 -7.22 22.28 -13.42
CA TYR A 15 -7.57 22.81 -12.12
C TYR A 15 -7.64 24.35 -12.12
N GLN A 16 -6.66 25.01 -12.73
CA GLN A 16 -6.66 26.48 -12.88
C GLN A 16 -7.85 26.98 -13.71
N ARG A 17 -8.23 26.27 -14.78
CA ARG A 17 -9.44 26.58 -15.55
C ARG A 17 -10.71 26.39 -14.77
N PHE A 18 -10.81 25.31 -13.99
CA PHE A 18 -11.93 25.08 -13.10
C PHE A 18 -12.07 26.23 -12.09
N LEU A 19 -10.99 26.60 -11.39
CA LEU A 19 -11.02 27.70 -10.43
C LEU A 19 -11.39 29.04 -11.07
N SER A 20 -10.83 29.33 -12.25
CA SER A 20 -11.15 30.56 -12.98
C SER A 20 -12.63 30.62 -13.37
N LEU A 21 -13.16 29.55 -13.96
CA LEU A 21 -14.57 29.49 -14.38
C LEU A 21 -15.51 29.50 -13.17
N ALA A 22 -15.14 28.83 -12.08
CA ALA A 22 -15.92 28.85 -10.85
C ALA A 22 -15.94 30.26 -10.24
N SER A 23 -14.82 30.98 -10.26
CA SER A 23 -14.72 32.33 -9.69
C SER A 23 -15.55 33.38 -10.44
N ASP A 24 -15.92 33.13 -11.71
CA ASP A 24 -16.81 34.01 -12.46
C ASP A 24 -18.25 34.01 -11.92
N HIS A 25 -18.64 32.95 -11.20
CA HIS A 25 -20.02 32.73 -10.72
C HIS A 25 -20.12 32.56 -9.20
N PHE A 26 -19.05 32.11 -8.55
CA PHE A 26 -19.02 31.73 -7.15
C PHE A 26 -17.90 32.45 -6.40
N GLU A 27 -18.13 32.75 -5.13
CA GLU A 27 -17.05 32.96 -4.17
C GLU A 27 -16.43 31.59 -3.84
N VAL A 28 -15.12 31.46 -4.12
CA VAL A 28 -14.38 30.19 -4.01
C VAL A 28 -13.52 30.21 -2.75
N LEU A 29 -13.73 29.25 -1.85
CA LEU A 29 -12.89 29.02 -0.67
C LEU A 29 -12.20 27.66 -0.78
N SER A 30 -10.87 27.65 -0.73
CA SER A 30 -10.07 26.42 -0.63
C SER A 30 -9.77 26.11 0.83
N TRP A 31 -9.95 24.85 1.22
CA TRP A 31 -9.53 24.32 2.51
C TRP A 31 -8.32 23.44 2.29
N ASP A 32 -7.19 23.85 2.87
CA ASP A 32 -5.93 23.15 2.67
C ASP A 32 -5.62 22.25 3.87
N ASP A 33 -5.09 21.06 3.61
CA ASP A 33 -4.56 20.18 4.64
C ASP A 33 -3.38 20.87 5.35
N ALA A 34 -3.44 20.93 6.67
CA ALA A 34 -2.47 21.69 7.47
C ALA A 34 -1.04 21.12 7.42
N THR A 35 -0.88 19.84 7.06
CA THR A 35 0.42 19.16 7.04
C THR A 35 1.10 19.28 5.68
N THR A 36 0.31 19.15 4.61
CA THR A 36 0.78 19.09 3.23
C THR A 36 0.60 20.41 2.47
N GLY A 37 -0.24 21.32 3.00
CA GLY A 37 -0.60 22.59 2.36
C GLY A 37 -1.45 22.42 1.09
N ARG A 38 -2.04 21.24 0.89
CA ARG A 38 -2.78 20.90 -0.34
C ARG A 38 -4.28 21.10 -0.18
N PRO A 39 -5.00 21.52 -1.22
CA PRO A 39 -6.44 21.69 -1.15
C PRO A 39 -7.16 20.35 -1.02
N THR A 40 -8.02 20.19 0.00
CA THR A 40 -8.80 18.98 0.32
C THR A 40 -10.30 19.16 0.12
N LEU A 41 -10.78 20.40 0.16
CA LEU A 41 -12.18 20.75 -0.03
C LEU A 41 -12.24 22.11 -0.73
N ILE A 42 -13.10 22.25 -1.71
CA ILE A 42 -13.47 23.57 -2.27
C ILE A 42 -14.91 23.84 -1.89
N THR A 43 -15.16 24.99 -1.30
CA THR A 43 -16.51 25.49 -1.05
C THR A 43 -16.82 26.60 -2.03
N LEU A 44 -17.93 26.45 -2.75
CA LEU A 44 -18.43 27.39 -3.74
C LEU A 44 -19.72 28.01 -3.21
N THR A 45 -19.75 29.33 -3.11
CA THR A 45 -20.92 30.09 -2.69
C THR A 45 -21.42 30.94 -3.85
N ASP A 46 -22.67 30.73 -4.28
CA ASP A 46 -23.23 31.49 -5.40
C ASP A 46 -23.33 32.97 -5.04
N ILE A 47 -22.82 33.85 -5.91
CA ILE A 47 -22.74 35.28 -5.61
C ILE A 47 -24.14 35.91 -5.54
N GLY A 48 -25.09 35.40 -6.34
CA GLY A 48 -26.45 35.92 -6.43
C GLY A 48 -27.36 35.39 -5.32
N SER A 49 -27.49 34.06 -5.23
CA SER A 49 -28.42 33.39 -4.31
C SER A 49 -27.86 33.17 -2.91
N ARG A 50 -26.52 33.16 -2.76
CA ARG A 50 -25.81 32.77 -1.53
C ARG A 50 -25.92 31.29 -1.17
N ASP A 51 -26.42 30.45 -2.08
CA ASP A 51 -26.40 29.01 -1.87
C ASP A 51 -24.97 28.48 -1.89
N THR A 52 -24.69 27.53 -1.00
CA THR A 52 -23.34 26.98 -0.82
C THR A 52 -23.34 25.49 -1.08
N PHE A 53 -22.34 25.02 -1.83
CA PHE A 53 -22.02 23.60 -1.94
C PHE A 53 -20.52 23.39 -1.85
N SER A 54 -20.13 22.20 -1.40
CA SER A 54 -18.72 21.84 -1.24
C SER A 54 -18.39 20.65 -2.13
N LEU A 55 -17.22 20.72 -2.74
CA LEU A 55 -16.62 19.69 -3.57
C LEU A 55 -15.42 19.13 -2.80
N ALA A 56 -15.51 17.88 -2.36
CA ALA A 56 -14.37 17.19 -1.78
C ALA A 56 -13.34 16.96 -2.89
N LEU A 57 -12.16 17.54 -2.72
CA LEU A 57 -11.00 17.19 -3.52
C LEU A 57 -10.41 15.95 -2.88
N LEU A 58 -10.83 14.79 -3.37
CA LEU A 58 -10.13 13.56 -3.08
C LEU A 58 -8.76 13.69 -3.74
N ASP A 59 -7.75 14.07 -2.96
CA ASP A 59 -6.37 13.95 -3.38
C ASP A 59 -6.18 12.48 -3.74
N SER A 60 -6.09 12.20 -5.04
CA SER A 60 -5.86 10.86 -5.56
C SER A 60 -4.42 10.41 -5.31
N VAL A 61 -3.67 11.06 -4.42
CA VAL A 61 -2.70 10.34 -3.59
C VAL A 61 -3.47 9.46 -2.60
N GLU A 62 -4.34 8.58 -3.13
CA GLU A 62 -4.31 7.21 -2.65
C GLU A 62 -2.85 6.83 -2.70
N ASP A 63 -2.30 6.40 -1.57
CA ASP A 63 -1.06 5.63 -1.56
C ASP A 63 -1.13 4.65 -2.74
N ARG A 64 -0.32 4.88 -3.78
CA ARG A 64 -0.21 3.94 -4.91
C ARG A 64 1.01 3.07 -4.78
N ALA A 65 1.75 3.21 -3.66
CA ALA A 65 2.87 2.35 -3.42
C ALA A 65 2.34 0.91 -3.46
N PRO A 66 3.04 0.02 -4.18
CA PRO A 66 2.60 -1.35 -4.30
C PRO A 66 2.56 -1.95 -2.90
N HIS A 67 1.41 -2.48 -2.53
CA HIS A 67 1.19 -3.22 -1.30
C HIS A 67 0.73 -4.63 -1.65
N ALA A 68 0.83 -5.52 -0.69
CA ALA A 68 0.20 -6.82 -0.73
C ALA A 68 -0.50 -7.08 0.61
N LEU A 69 -1.56 -7.87 0.59
CA LEU A 69 -2.16 -8.36 1.82
C LEU A 69 -1.43 -9.64 2.22
N LEU A 70 -0.69 -9.58 3.33
CA LEU A 70 -0.13 -10.76 3.97
C LEU A 70 -1.24 -11.51 4.68
N ALA A 71 -1.42 -12.78 4.36
CA ALA A 71 -2.37 -13.66 5.01
C ALA A 71 -1.65 -14.77 5.78
N VAL A 72 -2.17 -15.09 6.95
CA VAL A 72 -1.69 -16.15 7.83
C VAL A 72 -2.80 -17.16 7.99
N THR A 73 -2.49 -18.43 7.73
CA THR A 73 -3.43 -19.54 7.92
C THR A 73 -3.42 -20.07 9.36
N THR A 74 -4.40 -20.90 9.71
CA THR A 74 -4.48 -21.67 10.97
C THR A 74 -3.22 -22.49 11.26
N THR A 75 -2.46 -22.83 10.22
CA THR A 75 -1.22 -23.61 10.32
C THR A 75 0.04 -22.73 10.27
N ALA A 76 -0.10 -21.42 10.44
CA ALA A 76 0.95 -20.41 10.33
C ALA A 76 1.68 -20.37 8.97
N ALA A 77 1.08 -20.94 7.93
CA ALA A 77 1.54 -20.78 6.57
C ALA A 77 1.23 -19.35 6.09
N LEU A 78 2.21 -18.70 5.47
CA LEU A 78 2.11 -17.36 4.92
C LEU A 78 1.81 -17.39 3.42
N SER A 79 0.95 -16.49 2.96
CA SER A 79 0.71 -16.19 1.54
C SER A 79 0.48 -14.70 1.34
N LEU A 80 0.62 -14.22 0.10
CA LEU A 80 0.42 -12.83 -0.27
C LEU A 80 -0.66 -12.68 -1.33
N HIS A 81 -1.45 -11.62 -1.24
CA HIS A 81 -2.43 -11.24 -2.25
C HIS A 81 -2.12 -9.83 -2.76
N GLY A 82 -1.76 -9.72 -4.04
CA GLY A 82 -1.33 -8.46 -4.64
C GLY A 82 -0.59 -8.63 -5.97
N PRO A 83 0.05 -7.56 -6.47
CA PRO A 83 0.12 -6.22 -5.89
C PRO A 83 -1.24 -5.49 -5.94
N ILE A 84 -1.52 -4.69 -4.92
CA ILE A 84 -2.65 -3.76 -4.82
C ILE A 84 -2.07 -2.35 -4.64
N ALA A 85 -2.65 -1.36 -5.31
CA ALA A 85 -2.23 0.03 -5.17
C ALA A 85 -2.71 0.57 -3.81
N GLY A 86 -1.80 0.66 -2.85
CA GLY A 86 -2.03 1.33 -1.57
C GLY A 86 -2.42 0.47 -0.40
N ARG A 87 -2.00 0.93 0.79
CA ARG A 87 -2.31 0.29 2.06
C ARG A 87 -3.82 0.19 2.34
N ALA A 88 -4.58 1.24 2.05
CA ALA A 88 -6.02 1.31 2.34
C ALA A 88 -6.80 0.31 1.47
N ALA A 89 -6.62 0.34 0.15
CA ALA A 89 -7.25 -0.62 -0.77
C ALA A 89 -6.84 -2.08 -0.45
N THR A 90 -5.60 -2.28 -0.01
CA THR A 90 -5.12 -3.58 0.46
C THR A 90 -5.85 -4.04 1.72
N ALA A 91 -6.08 -3.14 2.68
CA ALA A 91 -6.86 -3.45 3.89
C ALA A 91 -8.32 -3.79 3.57
N ASP A 92 -8.94 -3.07 2.62
CA ASP A 92 -10.32 -3.31 2.18
C ASP A 92 -10.50 -4.65 1.46
N TYR A 93 -9.41 -5.25 0.98
CA TYR A 93 -9.42 -6.60 0.43
C TYR A 93 -9.50 -7.70 1.50
N ALA A 94 -9.07 -7.42 2.75
CA ALA A 94 -8.99 -8.44 3.80
C ALA A 94 -10.32 -9.14 4.12
N PRO A 95 -11.46 -8.44 4.28
CA PRO A 95 -12.74 -9.10 4.52
C PRO A 95 -13.15 -10.04 3.38
N LYS A 96 -12.88 -9.65 2.12
CA LYS A 96 -13.20 -10.46 0.93
C LYS A 96 -12.40 -11.76 0.93
N LEU A 97 -11.13 -11.68 1.32
CA LEU A 97 -10.26 -12.83 1.41
C LEU A 97 -10.71 -13.77 2.55
N ALA A 98 -10.94 -13.25 3.75
CA ALA A 98 -11.39 -14.03 4.91
C ALA A 98 -12.76 -14.71 4.70
N MET A 99 -13.65 -14.12 3.90
CA MET A 99 -14.93 -14.74 3.54
C MET A 99 -14.79 -15.95 2.61
N ARG A 100 -13.69 -16.05 1.86
CA ARG A 100 -13.47 -17.08 0.84
C ARG A 100 -12.63 -18.24 1.36
N ASP A 101 -11.68 -17.93 2.22
CA ASP A 101 -10.77 -18.92 2.80
C ASP A 101 -10.93 -18.94 4.33
N PRO A 102 -11.66 -19.94 4.87
CA PRO A 102 -11.89 -20.05 6.30
C PRO A 102 -10.62 -20.43 7.08
N ASP A 103 -9.55 -20.87 6.40
CA ASP A 103 -8.28 -21.19 7.06
C ASP A 103 -7.46 -19.93 7.37
N ILE A 104 -7.84 -18.76 6.86
CA ILE A 104 -7.16 -17.49 7.17
C ILE A 104 -7.58 -17.00 8.56
N VAL A 105 -6.60 -16.86 9.45
CA VAL A 105 -6.80 -16.41 10.84
C VAL A 105 -6.38 -14.98 11.08
N ALA A 106 -5.49 -14.45 10.25
CA ALA A 106 -5.02 -13.07 10.35
C ALA A 106 -4.59 -12.55 8.99
N THR A 107 -4.74 -11.24 8.79
CA THR A 107 -4.22 -10.53 7.63
C THR A 107 -3.65 -9.18 8.03
N THR A 108 -2.67 -8.69 7.27
CA THR A 108 -2.19 -7.31 7.40
C THR A 108 -1.70 -6.81 6.05
N PRO A 109 -1.99 -5.55 5.68
CA PRO A 109 -1.32 -4.90 4.56
C PRO A 109 0.19 -4.79 4.86
N VAL A 110 1.01 -5.08 3.85
CA VAL A 110 2.46 -4.90 3.87
C VAL A 110 2.89 -4.14 2.61
N ALA A 111 3.85 -3.23 2.76
CA ALA A 111 4.49 -2.59 1.63
C ALA A 111 5.26 -3.64 0.82
N LEU A 112 5.25 -3.51 -0.51
CA LEU A 112 5.92 -4.41 -1.41
C LEU A 112 7.16 -3.73 -1.98
N HIS A 113 8.33 -4.09 -1.45
CA HIS A 113 9.60 -3.52 -1.84
C HIS A 113 9.99 -3.90 -3.28
N ASP A 114 10.49 -2.92 -4.03
CA ASP A 114 10.94 -3.12 -5.41
C ASP A 114 12.21 -4.00 -5.45
N PRO A 115 12.18 -5.17 -6.10
CA PRO A 115 13.33 -6.06 -6.14
C PRO A 115 14.56 -5.49 -6.87
N THR A 116 14.43 -4.39 -7.61
CA THR A 116 15.57 -3.69 -8.23
C THR A 116 16.33 -2.81 -7.25
N GLN A 117 15.74 -2.53 -6.09
CA GLN A 117 16.38 -1.78 -5.01
C GLN A 117 16.95 -2.77 -4.00
N ALA A 118 18.18 -2.52 -3.54
CA ALA A 118 18.85 -3.41 -2.58
C ALA A 118 18.68 -2.93 -1.13
N ARG A 119 18.29 -1.68 -0.92
CA ARG A 119 18.14 -1.08 0.40
C ARG A 119 16.67 -1.02 0.79
N ILE A 120 16.32 -1.79 1.82
CA ILE A 120 15.02 -1.71 2.49
C ILE A 120 15.09 -0.62 3.55
N SER A 121 14.11 0.27 3.57
CA SER A 121 13.97 1.32 4.57
C SER A 121 13.25 0.81 5.83
N ASP A 122 13.53 1.42 6.98
CA ASP A 122 12.99 0.96 8.28
C ASP A 122 11.47 1.04 8.38
N ASP A 123 10.82 1.88 7.57
CA ASP A 123 9.37 2.05 7.47
C ASP A 123 8.68 0.95 6.62
N GLU A 124 9.42 0.20 5.80
CA GLU A 124 8.88 -0.94 5.04
C GLU A 124 8.73 -2.20 5.90
N TRP A 125 9.35 -2.23 7.07
CA TRP A 125 9.28 -3.34 8.02
C TRP A 125 8.00 -3.27 8.85
N THR A 126 7.09 -4.21 8.58
CA THR A 126 5.81 -4.33 9.26
C THR A 126 5.94 -5.18 10.52
N GLY A 127 5.37 -4.71 11.63
CA GLY A 127 5.29 -5.51 12.86
C GLY A 127 4.31 -6.67 12.70
N VAL A 128 4.69 -7.84 13.18
CA VAL A 128 3.83 -9.03 13.24
C VAL A 128 3.69 -9.49 14.69
N PRO A 129 2.57 -10.15 15.07
CA PRO A 129 2.46 -10.75 16.38
C PRO A 129 3.63 -11.72 16.67
N PRO A 130 4.28 -11.65 17.86
CA PRO A 130 5.46 -12.47 18.16
C PRO A 130 5.22 -13.98 18.06
N ASP A 131 4.04 -14.44 18.45
CA ASP A 131 3.62 -15.84 18.31
C ASP A 131 3.62 -16.27 16.83
N ILE A 132 3.03 -15.46 15.94
CA ILE A 132 3.06 -15.69 14.49
C ILE A 132 4.50 -15.66 13.98
N ALA A 133 5.30 -14.67 14.39
CA ALA A 133 6.70 -14.54 13.97
C ALA A 133 7.52 -15.79 14.31
N GLN A 134 7.22 -16.50 15.40
CA GLN A 134 7.95 -17.70 15.82
C GLN A 134 7.53 -18.97 15.07
N VAL A 135 6.30 -19.04 14.55
CA VAL A 135 5.80 -20.23 13.83
C VAL A 135 5.64 -20.04 12.33
N ALA A 136 5.78 -18.80 11.84
CA ALA A 136 5.65 -18.45 10.44
C ALA A 136 6.55 -19.31 9.55
N ARG A 137 5.95 -19.81 8.47
CA ARG A 137 6.60 -20.67 7.48
C ARG A 137 6.05 -20.45 6.08
N THR A 138 6.89 -20.79 5.10
CA THR A 138 6.48 -20.91 3.70
C THR A 138 5.47 -22.05 3.54
N THR A 139 4.49 -21.84 2.66
CA THR A 139 3.58 -22.89 2.18
C THR A 139 4.04 -23.42 0.81
N THR A 140 3.37 -24.44 0.29
CA THR A 140 3.60 -24.91 -1.09
C THR A 140 3.37 -23.76 -2.07
N ILE A 141 4.36 -23.52 -2.94
CA ILE A 141 4.29 -22.42 -3.89
C ILE A 141 3.62 -22.91 -5.16
N ASP A 142 2.31 -22.65 -5.25
CA ASP A 142 1.49 -22.88 -6.44
C ASP A 142 0.86 -21.54 -6.87
N ALA A 143 1.72 -20.61 -7.30
CA ALA A 143 1.30 -19.27 -7.72
C ALA A 143 2.15 -18.79 -8.90
N PRO A 144 1.57 -17.97 -9.80
CA PRO A 144 2.29 -17.47 -10.98
C PRO A 144 3.37 -16.43 -10.63
N ARG A 145 3.36 -15.90 -9.40
CA ARG A 145 4.32 -14.93 -8.87
C ARG A 145 4.74 -15.34 -7.47
N VAL A 146 5.95 -14.92 -7.11
CA VAL A 146 6.56 -15.19 -5.81
C VAL A 146 7.00 -13.87 -5.20
N ALA A 147 6.94 -13.77 -3.89
CA ALA A 147 7.63 -12.72 -3.15
C ALA A 147 8.53 -13.32 -2.09
N LEU A 148 9.56 -12.58 -1.70
CA LEU A 148 10.47 -12.94 -0.63
C LEU A 148 10.07 -12.16 0.63
N ALA A 149 9.76 -12.87 1.70
CA ALA A 149 9.62 -12.29 3.02
C ALA A 149 10.93 -12.44 3.80
N LEU A 150 11.45 -11.31 4.29
CA LEU A 150 12.52 -11.27 5.28
C LEU A 150 11.88 -11.15 6.66
N LEU A 151 12.06 -12.16 7.50
CA LEU A 151 11.46 -12.22 8.83
C LEU A 151 12.53 -12.12 9.92
N ASP A 152 12.52 -11.00 10.65
CA ASP A 152 13.27 -10.83 11.90
C ASP A 152 12.41 -11.39 13.04
N ARG A 153 12.68 -12.64 13.44
CA ARG A 153 11.94 -13.32 14.51
C ARG A 153 12.15 -12.70 15.88
N ASP A 154 13.33 -12.13 16.12
CA ASP A 154 13.70 -11.55 17.41
C ASP A 154 12.92 -10.26 17.67
N ARG A 155 12.73 -9.45 16.62
CA ARG A 155 11.95 -8.20 16.71
C ARG A 155 10.49 -8.35 16.30
N ALA A 156 10.09 -9.53 15.83
CA ALA A 156 8.78 -9.80 15.26
C ALA A 156 8.40 -8.77 14.17
N ARG A 157 9.31 -8.58 13.20
CA ARG A 157 9.11 -7.68 12.06
C ARG A 157 9.37 -8.40 10.76
N LEU A 158 8.66 -8.01 9.71
CA LEU A 158 8.80 -8.58 8.38
C LEU A 158 8.78 -7.51 7.29
N ALA A 159 9.65 -7.67 6.30
CA ALA A 159 9.64 -6.92 5.06
C ALA A 159 9.36 -7.86 3.89
N VAL A 160 8.65 -7.39 2.86
CA VAL A 160 8.31 -8.19 1.68
C VAL A 160 8.90 -7.55 0.43
N VAL A 161 9.58 -8.35 -0.38
CA VAL A 161 10.21 -7.95 -1.64
C VAL A 161 9.52 -8.67 -2.78
N GLY A 162 9.20 -7.95 -3.86
CA GLY A 162 8.63 -8.55 -5.07
C GLY A 162 7.71 -7.61 -5.84
N PRO A 163 6.88 -8.13 -6.77
CA PRO A 163 6.82 -9.54 -7.16
C PRO A 163 8.05 -9.96 -7.98
N PHE A 164 8.49 -11.20 -7.79
CA PHE A 164 9.44 -11.88 -8.66
C PHE A 164 8.72 -12.74 -9.70
N ALA A 165 9.34 -12.87 -10.87
CA ALA A 165 8.83 -13.72 -11.95
C ALA A 165 9.08 -15.22 -11.70
N THR A 166 10.11 -15.58 -10.93
CA THR A 166 10.49 -16.96 -10.65
C THR A 166 10.96 -17.15 -9.21
N LEU A 167 10.93 -18.40 -8.73
CA LEU A 167 11.51 -18.78 -7.44
C LEU A 167 13.00 -18.47 -7.36
N ASP A 168 13.76 -18.83 -8.40
CA ASP A 168 15.21 -18.66 -8.43
C ASP A 168 15.63 -17.19 -8.30
N THR A 169 14.87 -16.26 -8.93
CA THR A 169 15.17 -14.83 -8.83
C THR A 169 14.84 -14.26 -7.45
N ALA A 170 13.78 -14.75 -6.81
CA ALA A 170 13.45 -14.40 -5.44
C ALA A 170 14.50 -14.93 -4.45
N ASP A 171 14.93 -16.19 -4.62
CA ASP A 171 15.92 -16.83 -3.74
C ASP A 171 17.31 -16.19 -3.86
N ALA A 172 17.70 -15.76 -5.07
CA ALA A 172 18.96 -15.09 -5.33
C ALA A 172 19.02 -13.64 -4.82
N TRP A 173 17.88 -12.98 -4.61
CA TRP A 173 17.84 -11.57 -4.19
C TRP A 173 18.42 -11.40 -2.77
N GLN A 174 19.30 -10.43 -2.57
CA GLN A 174 19.89 -10.14 -1.26
C GLN A 174 19.85 -8.62 -1.00
N PRO A 175 19.56 -8.21 0.25
CA PRO A 175 19.64 -6.81 0.62
C PRO A 175 21.10 -6.34 0.74
N GLU A 176 21.33 -5.03 0.66
CA GLU A 176 22.63 -4.44 0.96
C GLU A 176 23.06 -4.75 2.41
N ALA A 177 24.23 -5.37 2.55
CA ALA A 177 24.70 -6.06 3.77
C ALA A 177 24.95 -5.18 5.03
N HIS A 178 24.56 -3.91 5.05
CA HIS A 178 24.93 -3.00 6.12
C HIS A 178 23.97 -3.10 7.31
N GLY A 179 24.35 -3.90 8.31
CA GLY A 179 23.76 -3.87 9.65
C GLY A 179 22.34 -4.44 9.76
N GLN A 180 21.88 -5.18 8.75
CA GLN A 180 20.57 -5.83 8.83
C GLN A 180 20.56 -6.95 9.87
N PRO A 181 19.47 -7.10 10.63
CA PRO A 181 19.32 -8.22 11.56
C PRO A 181 19.40 -9.56 10.85
N PRO A 182 19.71 -10.65 11.58
CA PRO A 182 19.51 -12.00 11.05
C PRO A 182 18.04 -12.17 10.70
N THR A 183 17.76 -12.44 9.43
CA THR A 183 16.39 -12.59 8.93
C THR A 183 16.22 -13.96 8.28
N ASP A 184 15.16 -14.65 8.66
CA ASP A 184 14.70 -15.82 7.92
C ASP A 184 14.20 -15.38 6.55
N ARG A 185 14.51 -16.18 5.53
CA ARG A 185 14.10 -15.93 4.15
C ARG A 185 12.98 -16.90 3.79
N LEU A 186 11.77 -16.39 3.63
CA LEU A 186 10.58 -17.17 3.33
C LEU A 186 10.10 -16.82 1.92
N LEU A 187 10.12 -17.78 1.00
CA LEU A 187 9.52 -17.62 -0.32
C LEU A 187 8.01 -17.80 -0.18
N LEU A 188 7.23 -16.81 -0.61
CA LEU A 188 5.78 -16.79 -0.44
C LEU A 188 5.08 -16.80 -1.80
N PRO A 189 4.02 -17.63 -1.98
CA PRO A 189 3.18 -17.50 -3.15
C PRO A 189 2.48 -16.14 -3.14
N MET A 190 2.44 -15.48 -4.31
CA MET A 190 1.70 -14.24 -4.51
C MET A 190 0.54 -14.47 -5.48
N HIS A 191 -0.67 -14.40 -4.94
CA HIS A 191 -1.91 -14.54 -5.68
C HIS A 191 -2.37 -13.16 -6.17
N ALA A 192 -2.92 -13.12 -7.38
CA ALA A 192 -3.54 -11.89 -7.88
C ALA A 192 -4.78 -11.56 -7.02
N PRO A 193 -5.04 -10.27 -6.74
CA PRO A 193 -6.32 -9.86 -6.19
C PRO A 193 -7.39 -10.10 -7.26
N ASP A 194 -8.43 -10.86 -6.93
CA ASP A 194 -9.49 -11.15 -7.89
C ASP A 194 -10.20 -9.86 -8.32
N SER A 195 -10.17 -9.58 -9.62
CA SER A 195 -10.94 -8.52 -10.27
C SER A 195 -12.42 -8.90 -10.30
N THR A 196 -13.15 -8.69 -9.20
CA THR A 196 -14.62 -8.78 -9.21
C THR A 196 -15.21 -7.59 -8.48
N TYR A 197 -15.29 -6.45 -9.16
CA TYR A 197 -16.36 -5.45 -9.05
C TYR A 197 -16.54 -4.79 -10.42
#